data_AF-A0A833DBR2-F1
#
_entry.id   AF-A0A833DBR2-F1
#
_cell.length_a   1.000
_cell.length_b   1.000
_cell.length_c   1.000
_cell.angle_alpha   90.00
_cell.angle_beta   90.00
_cell.angle_gamma   90.00
#
_symmetry.space_group_name_H-M   'P 1'
#
loop_
_entity.id
_entity.type
_entity.pdbx_description
1 polymer ?
#
loop_
_entity_poly.entity_id
_entity_poly.type
_entity_poly.pdbx_seq_one_letter_code
_entity_poly.pdbx_strand_id
1 'polypeptide(L)' 'MEKSKRKHRHGIYRLYAPIYDRIIAPSFADGHSKMYTSLNLKPGNHVLEVGVGTGVSLKHYPAFVKVEAIDYSEPMLV' A
#
# COMPACT_ATOMS: atom_id res chain seq x y z
N MET A 1 35.30 9.38 5.68
CA MET A 1 34.00 8.98 5.08
C MET A 1 33.10 8.46 6.20
N GLU A 2 32.24 9.33 6.74
CA GLU A 2 31.37 9.02 7.86
C GLU A 2 30.09 8.33 7.36
N LYS A 3 29.95 7.03 7.62
CA LYS A 3 28.71 6.30 7.32
C LYS A 3 27.64 6.78 8.29
N SER A 4 26.82 7.73 7.85
CA SER A 4 25.60 8.14 8.53
C SER A 4 24.79 6.92 8.97
N LYS A 5 24.70 6.71 10.30
CA LYS A 5 23.83 5.70 10.91
C LYS A 5 22.39 6.09 10.62
N ARG A 6 21.84 5.58 9.51
CA ARG A 6 20.39 5.65 9.22
C ARG A 6 19.66 4.94 10.36
N LYS A 7 19.21 5.70 11.36
CA LYS A 7 18.39 5.18 12.47
C LYS A 7 17.11 4.59 11.88
N HIS A 8 16.96 3.29 12.01
CA HIS A 8 15.84 2.50 11.50
C HIS A 8 14.63 2.73 12.43
N ARG A 9 13.63 3.52 12.01
CA ARG A 9 12.45 3.86 12.84
C ARG A 9 11.30 2.89 12.53
N HIS A 10 11.40 1.64 12.99
CA HIS A 10 10.36 0.61 12.72
C HIS A 10 9.19 0.64 13.71
N GLY A 11 9.47 0.89 15.00
CA GLY A 11 8.46 0.71 16.06
C GLY A 11 7.33 1.74 16.05
N ILE A 12 7.63 2.99 15.68
CA ILE A 12 6.66 4.09 15.74
C ILE A 12 5.65 3.97 14.58
N TYR A 13 6.09 3.50 13.41
CA TYR A 13 5.20 3.34 12.26
C TYR A 13 4.16 2.23 12.45
N ARG A 14 4.53 1.07 13.02
CA ARG A 14 3.59 -0.05 13.26
C ARG A 14 2.43 0.32 14.21
N LEU A 15 2.69 1.16 15.22
CA LEU A 15 1.67 1.55 16.20
C LEU A 15 0.76 2.68 15.66
N TYR A 16 1.30 3.55 14.79
CA TYR A 16 0.55 4.66 14.19
C TYR A 16 -0.12 4.32 12.86
N ALA A 17 0.34 3.30 12.12
CA ALA A 17 -0.21 2.90 10.82
C ALA A 17 -1.74 2.62 10.86
N PRO A 18 -2.28 1.79 11.78
CA PRO A 18 -3.72 1.56 11.81
C PRO A 18 -4.53 2.81 12.25
N ILE A 19 -3.92 3.74 12.99
CA ILE A 19 -4.55 5.00 13.39
C ILE A 19 -4.52 6.01 12.23
N TYR A 20 -3.42 6.07 11.48
CA TYR A 20 -3.27 6.90 10.29
C TYR A 20 -4.18 6.39 9.16
N ASP A 21 -4.20 5.09 8.89
CA ASP A 21 -5.10 4.48 7.91
C ASP A 21 -6.57 4.75 8.25
N ARG A 22 -6.95 4.71 9.52
CA ARG A 22 -8.35 4.91 9.92
C ARG A 22 -8.80 6.37 9.90
N ILE A 23 -7.89 7.33 10.06
CA ILE A 23 -8.21 8.77 10.11
C ILE A 23 -7.96 9.47 8.76
N ILE A 24 -6.93 9.04 8.02
CA ILE A 24 -6.45 9.69 6.80
C ILE A 24 -6.82 8.89 5.52
N ALA A 25 -6.96 7.55 5.57
CA ALA A 25 -7.40 6.80 4.38
C ALA A 25 -8.80 7.18 3.84
N PRO A 26 -9.76 7.70 4.64
CA PRO A 26 -11.00 8.25 4.08
C PRO A 26 -10.75 9.41 3.10
N SER A 27 -9.71 10.24 3.35
CA SER A 27 -9.30 11.29 2.40
C SER A 27 -8.61 10.74 1.15
N PHE A 28 -8.04 9.53 1.22
CA PHE A 28 -7.39 8.87 0.08
C PHE A 28 -8.31 7.95 -0.72
N ALA A 29 -9.50 7.60 -0.23
CA ALA A 29 -10.43 6.69 -0.91
C ALA A 29 -10.80 7.17 -2.33
N ASP A 30 -11.02 8.48 -2.50
CA ASP A 30 -11.29 9.08 -3.81
C ASP A 30 -10.04 9.07 -4.72
N GLY A 31 -8.86 9.32 -4.14
CA GLY A 31 -7.57 9.22 -4.85
C GLY A 31 -7.26 7.81 -5.33
N HIS A 32 -7.49 6.81 -4.48
CA HIS A 32 -7.32 5.40 -4.82
C HIS A 32 -8.31 5.01 -5.92
N SER A 33 -9.61 5.34 -5.75
CA SER A 33 -10.63 5.04 -6.76
C SER A 33 -10.27 5.64 -8.14
N LYS A 34 -9.85 6.91 -8.19
CA LYS A 34 -9.41 7.58 -9.42
C LYS A 34 -8.17 6.94 -10.03
N MET A 35 -7.19 6.60 -9.20
CA MET A 35 -5.97 5.92 -9.65
C MET A 35 -6.28 4.55 -10.27
N TYR A 36 -7.06 3.71 -9.58
CA TYR A 36 -7.36 2.36 -10.09
C TYR A 36 -8.30 2.39 -11.31
N THR A 37 -9.22 3.35 -11.36
CA THR A 37 -10.07 3.55 -12.54
C THR A 37 -9.26 4.00 -13.75
N SER A 38 -8.26 4.87 -13.57
CA SER A 38 -7.44 5.36 -14.68
C SER A 38 -6.49 4.31 -15.28
N LEU A 39 -6.16 3.25 -14.52
CA LEU A 39 -5.40 2.11 -15.04
C LEU A 39 -6.15 1.35 -16.15
N ASN A 40 -7.48 1.51 -16.26
CA ASN A 40 -8.31 0.89 -17.30
C ASN A 40 -8.05 -0.62 -17.43
N LEU A 41 -7.97 -1.31 -16.28
CA LEU A 41 -7.59 -2.71 -16.18
C LEU A 41 -8.60 -3.60 -16.91
N LYS A 42 -8.08 -4.61 -17.61
CA LYS A 42 -8.84 -5.59 -18.38
C LYS A 42 -8.62 -7.01 -17.86
N PRO A 43 -9.55 -7.93 -18.14
CA PRO A 43 -9.33 -9.35 -17.88
C PRO A 43 -7.99 -9.83 -18.43
N GLY A 44 -7.23 -10.59 -17.63
CA GLY A 44 -5.90 -11.07 -17.98
C GLY A 44 -4.75 -10.09 -17.66
N ASN A 45 -5.03 -8.89 -17.16
CA ASN A 45 -3.99 -8.01 -16.62
C ASN A 45 -3.46 -8.54 -15.29
N HIS A 46 -2.14 -8.43 -15.14
CA HIS A 46 -1.41 -8.76 -13.93
C HIS A 46 -0.73 -7.49 -13.41
N VAL A 47 -0.87 -7.20 -12.12
CA VAL A 47 -0.35 -5.97 -11.51
C VAL A 47 0.58 -6.31 -10.36
N LEU A 48 1.72 -5.63 -10.29
CA LEU A 48 2.61 -5.63 -9.14
C LEU A 48 2.39 -4.33 -8.34
N GLU A 49 1.92 -4.45 -7.11
CA GLU A 49 1.83 -3.33 -6.19
C GLU A 49 3.04 -3.31 -5.25
N VAL A 50 3.82 -2.22 -5.30
CA VAL A 50 5.05 -2.06 -4.52
C VAL A 50 4.79 -1.08 -3.38
N GLY A 51 5.04 -1.54 -2.15
CA GLY A 51 4.73 -0.77 -0.95
C GLY A 51 3.24 -0.83 -0.59
N VAL A 52 2.68 -2.04 -0.59
CA VAL A 52 1.24 -2.26 -0.36
C VAL A 52 0.75 -1.83 1.03
N GLY A 53 1.67 -1.63 1.99
CA GLY A 53 1.32 -1.31 3.36
C GLY A 53 0.35 -2.34 3.92
N THR A 54 -0.69 -1.89 4.60
CA THR A 54 -1.71 -2.74 5.23
C THR A 54 -2.68 -3.41 4.23
N GLY A 55 -2.51 -3.25 2.92
CA GLY A 55 -3.39 -3.84 1.91
C GLY A 55 -4.72 -3.13 1.70
N VAL A 56 -4.93 -1.96 2.31
CA VAL A 56 -6.17 -1.17 2.16
C VAL A 56 -6.46 -0.82 0.70
N SER A 57 -5.43 -0.66 -0.11
CA SER A 57 -5.52 -0.30 -1.52
C SER A 57 -6.04 -1.47 -2.39
N LEU A 58 -5.79 -2.72 -1.99
CA LEU A 58 -6.16 -3.93 -2.75
C LEU A 58 -7.66 -4.07 -3.01
N LYS A 59 -8.49 -3.52 -2.12
CA LYS A 59 -9.96 -3.53 -2.26
C LYS A 59 -10.47 -2.75 -3.48
N HIS A 60 -9.63 -1.93 -4.10
CA HIS A 60 -9.99 -1.12 -5.26
C HIS A 60 -9.63 -1.79 -6.59
N TYR A 61 -8.92 -2.92 -6.59
CA TYR A 61 -8.70 -3.68 -7.82
C TYR A 61 -9.96 -4.45 -8.22
N PRO A 62 -10.27 -4.50 -9.53
CA PRO A 62 -11.30 -5.41 -10.02
C PRO A 62 -10.93 -6.87 -9.75
N ALA A 63 -11.91 -7.69 -9.37
CA ALA A 63 -11.70 -9.10 -9.03
C ALA A 63 -11.14 -9.97 -10.17
N PHE A 64 -11.20 -9.49 -11.43
CA PHE A 64 -10.67 -10.19 -12.60
C PHE A 64 -9.17 -9.96 -12.84
N VAL A 65 -8.53 -9.11 -12.03
CA VAL A 65 -7.11 -8.76 -12.15
C VAL A 65 -6.31 -9.59 -11.17
N LYS A 66 -5.21 -10.20 -11.63
CA LYS A 66 -4.26 -10.85 -10.74
C LYS A 66 -3.34 -9.78 -10.16
N VAL A 67 -3.25 -9.69 -8.84
CA VAL A 67 -2.37 -8.74 -8.15
C VAL A 67 -1.34 -9.49 -7.34
N GLU A 68 -0.07 -9.15 -7.56
CA GLU A 68 1.04 -9.51 -6.68
C GLU A 68 1.43 -8.25 -5.91
N ALA A 69 1.52 -8.34 -4.59
CA ALA A 69 1.75 -7.19 -3.73
C ALA A 69 2.96 -7.45 -2.83
N ILE A 70 3.84 -6.46 -2.74
CA ILE A 70 5.05 -6.53 -1.92
C ILE A 70 5.14 -5.33 -1.00
N ASP A 71 5.64 -5.55 0.21
CA ASP A 71 6.06 -4.51 1.13
C ASP A 71 7.40 -4.91 1.73
N TYR A 72 8.26 -3.92 1.98
CA TYR A 72 9.53 -4.16 2.66
C TYR A 72 9.34 -4.41 4.15
N SER A 73 8.29 -3.84 4.74
CA SER A 73 7.95 -3.97 6.15
C SER A 73 7.18 -5.28 6.37
N GLU A 74 7.85 -6.28 6.95
CA GLU A 74 7.21 -7.55 7.33
C GLU A 74 5.92 -7.35 8.17
N PRO A 75 5.85 -6.41 9.13
CA PRO A 75 4.60 -6.12 9.85
C PRO A 75 3.43 -5.59 9.01
N MET A 76 3.67 -5.24 7.74
CA MET A 76 2.62 -4.80 6.81
C MET A 76 2.05 -5.97 5.99
N LEU A 77 2.71 -7.13 5.98
CA LEU A 77 2.32 -8.32 5.21
C LEU A 77 1.62 -9.41 6.05
N VAL A 78 1.20 -9.09 7.29
CA VAL A 78 0.57 -10.03 8.25
C VAL A 78 -0.93 -10.18 8.03
#